data_AF-A0A836VUG2-F1
#
_entry.id   AF-A0A836VUG2-F1
#
_cell.length_a   1.000
_cell.length_b   1.000
_cell.length_c   1.000
_cell.angle_alpha   90.00
_cell.angle_beta   90.00
_cell.angle_gamma   90.00
#
_symmetry.space_group_name_H-M   'P 1'
#
loop_
_entity.id
_entity.type
_entity.pdbx_description
1 polymer ?
#
loop_
_entity_poly.entity_id
_entity_poly.type
_entity_poly.pdbx_seq_one_letter_code
_entity_poly.pdbx_strand_id
1 'polypeptide(L)'
;MNSAVWDFWKQIIYGTVSSAYVVAVALICILQYVLHVHRLCEQRRRHESERDQRRKLASTLRDVQAQQLVSRVESQILHEFIVSQDPQRAIADLLRRFVPNKAEDFAAVLEVQEKRLRVLQARGLSSISQANLRLDRSLRQQAQTEGAAVAEGAGLLCTELWASLGHADRQKVCRLFVVAAPSDSAGTLF
;
A
#
# COMPACT_ATOMS: atom_id res chain seq x y z
N MET A 1 68.70 -36.37 -56.55
CA MET A 1 67.39 -36.82 -56.04
C MET A 1 67.12 -36.46 -54.57
N ASN A 2 68.02 -35.75 -53.87
CA ASN A 2 67.83 -35.38 -52.45
C ASN A 2 67.28 -33.96 -52.21
N SER A 3 67.33 -33.05 -53.19
CA SER A 3 66.84 -31.67 -53.03
C SER A 3 65.31 -31.59 -53.03
N ALA A 4 64.64 -32.32 -53.93
CA ALA A 4 63.17 -32.31 -54.04
C ALA A 4 62.46 -32.85 -52.79
N VAL A 5 63.06 -33.83 -52.11
CA VAL A 5 62.53 -34.38 -50.85
C VAL A 5 62.65 -33.35 -49.73
N TRP A 6 63.75 -32.61 -49.68
CA TRP A 6 63.97 -31.55 -48.69
C TRP A 6 63.00 -30.38 -48.86
N ASP A 7 62.69 -30.00 -50.10
CA ASP A 7 61.74 -28.92 -50.38
C ASP A 7 60.29 -29.34 -50.04
N PHE A 8 59.92 -30.60 -50.28
CA PHE A 8 58.61 -31.14 -49.89
C PHE A 8 58.42 -31.15 -48.36
N TRP A 9 59.42 -31.58 -47.59
CA TRP A 9 59.35 -31.55 -46.12
C TRP A 9 59.26 -30.14 -45.56
N LYS A 10 60.01 -29.18 -46.12
CA LYS A 10 59.88 -27.77 -45.73
C LYS A 10 58.47 -27.26 -45.97
N GLN A 11 57.87 -27.54 -47.12
CA GLN A 11 56.54 -27.04 -47.48
C GLN A 11 55.45 -27.57 -46.54
N ILE A 12 55.53 -28.85 -46.12
CA ILE A 12 54.62 -29.44 -45.13
C ILE A 12 54.80 -28.82 -43.74
N ILE A 13 56.06 -28.62 -43.31
CA ILE A 13 56.35 -28.05 -41.99
C ILE A 13 55.87 -26.59 -41.92
N TYR A 14 56.13 -25.77 -42.95
CA TYR A 14 55.64 -24.39 -42.99
C TYR A 14 54.11 -24.31 -43.05
N GLY A 15 53.45 -25.20 -43.80
CA GLY A 15 51.98 -25.28 -43.84
C GLY A 15 51.36 -25.65 -42.48
N THR A 16 51.96 -26.60 -41.77
CA THR A 16 51.47 -27.10 -40.48
C THR A 16 51.71 -26.10 -39.34
N VAL A 17 52.86 -25.42 -39.36
CA VAL A 17 53.17 -24.34 -38.39
C VAL A 17 52.23 -23.15 -38.59
N SER A 18 51.92 -22.79 -39.84
CA SER A 18 50.96 -21.73 -40.13
C SER A 18 49.54 -22.07 -39.69
N SER A 19 49.08 -23.32 -39.90
CA SER A 19 47.73 -23.74 -39.48
C SER A 19 47.61 -23.83 -37.95
N ALA A 20 48.67 -24.26 -37.25
CA ALA A 20 48.68 -24.31 -35.79
C ALA A 20 48.57 -22.91 -35.15
N TYR A 21 49.19 -21.89 -35.75
CA TYR A 21 49.11 -20.51 -35.25
C TYR A 21 47.69 -19.95 -35.35
N VAL A 22 46.99 -20.19 -36.46
CA VAL A 22 45.59 -19.73 -36.64
C VAL A 22 44.67 -20.39 -35.61
N VAL A 23 44.86 -21.69 -35.34
CA VAL A 23 44.08 -22.41 -34.32
C VAL A 23 44.36 -21.87 -32.92
N ALA A 24 45.61 -21.58 -32.58
CA ALA A 24 45.98 -20.99 -31.29
C ALA A 24 45.35 -19.61 -31.07
N VAL A 25 45.38 -18.74 -32.09
CA VAL A 25 44.74 -17.42 -32.03
C VAL A 25 43.22 -17.55 -31.90
N ALA A 26 42.58 -18.43 -32.68
CA ALA A 26 41.15 -18.68 -32.57
C ALA A 26 40.76 -19.16 -31.16
N LEU A 27 41.54 -20.07 -30.57
CA LEU A 27 41.33 -20.56 -29.20
C LEU A 27 41.44 -19.42 -28.17
N ILE A 28 42.46 -18.56 -28.29
CA ILE A 28 42.64 -17.41 -27.40
C ILE A 28 41.46 -16.44 -27.53
N CYS A 29 41.01 -16.15 -28.76
CA CYS A 29 39.85 -15.28 -28.99
C CYS A 29 38.57 -15.86 -28.37
N ILE A 30 38.32 -17.18 -28.52
CA ILE A 30 37.17 -17.84 -27.89
C ILE A 30 37.27 -17.76 -26.37
N LEU A 31 38.45 -18.03 -25.80
CA LEU A 31 38.66 -17.96 -24.35
C LEU A 31 38.43 -16.54 -23.81
N GLN A 32 38.96 -15.53 -24.50
CA GLN A 32 38.74 -14.13 -24.16
C GLN A 32 37.25 -13.75 -24.21
N TYR A 33 36.54 -14.22 -25.24
CA TYR A 33 35.10 -14.00 -25.37
C TYR A 33 34.32 -14.64 -24.22
N VAL A 34 34.61 -15.89 -23.88
CA VAL A 34 33.96 -16.60 -22.76
C VAL A 34 34.21 -15.88 -21.44
N LEU A 35 35.45 -15.47 -21.15
CA LEU A 35 35.77 -14.72 -19.94
C LEU A 35 35.05 -13.37 -19.89
N HIS A 36 34.96 -12.66 -21.02
CA HIS A 36 34.26 -11.38 -21.09
C HIS A 36 32.76 -11.54 -20.82
N VAL A 37 32.11 -12.53 -21.47
CA VAL A 37 30.70 -12.83 -21.26
C VAL A 37 30.43 -13.23 -19.81
N HIS A 38 31.31 -14.05 -19.21
CA HIS A 38 31.17 -14.44 -17.81
C HIS A 38 31.21 -13.23 -16.88
N ARG A 39 32.20 -12.34 -17.07
CA ARG A 39 32.31 -11.10 -16.28
C ARG A 39 31.10 -10.18 -16.45
N LEU A 40 30.58 -10.06 -17.67
CA LEU A 40 29.39 -9.24 -17.95
C LEU A 40 28.15 -9.82 -17.26
N CYS A 41 27.98 -11.14 -17.31
CA CYS A 41 26.89 -11.83 -16.63
C CYS A 41 26.96 -11.65 -15.11
N GLU A 42 28.15 -11.77 -14.51
CA GLU A 42 28.34 -11.53 -13.07
C GLU A 42 28.03 -10.08 -12.68
N GLN A 43 28.50 -9.11 -13.46
CA GLN A 43 28.21 -7.70 -13.21
C GLN A 43 26.72 -7.40 -13.30
N ARG A 44 26.02 -7.94 -14.31
CA ARG A 44 24.56 -7.80 -14.44
C ARG A 44 23.84 -8.38 -13.23
N ARG A 45 24.21 -9.58 -12.78
CA ARG A 45 23.62 -10.21 -11.58
C ARG A 45 23.85 -9.38 -10.32
N ARG A 46 25.04 -8.79 -10.15
CA ARG A 46 25.33 -7.90 -9.02
C ARG A 46 24.46 -6.63 -9.07
N HIS A 47 24.35 -5.99 -10.23
CA HIS A 47 23.52 -4.81 -10.39
C HIS A 47 22.02 -5.09 -10.20
N GLU A 48 21.53 -6.25 -10.65
CA GLU A 48 20.15 -6.66 -10.42
C GLU A 48 19.88 -6.89 -8.93
N SER A 49 20.76 -7.60 -8.23
CA SER A 49 20.67 -7.81 -6.78
C SER A 49 20.68 -6.50 -6.00
N GLU A 50 21.58 -5.58 -6.33
CA GLU A 50 21.64 -4.25 -5.69
C GLU A 50 20.37 -3.43 -5.95
N ARG A 51 19.82 -3.49 -7.16
CA ARG A 51 18.56 -2.81 -7.50
C ARG A 51 17.40 -3.38 -6.70
N ASP A 52 17.32 -4.69 -6.56
CA ASP A 52 16.27 -5.36 -5.78
C ASP A 52 16.40 -5.05 -4.29
N GLN A 53 17.62 -5.01 -3.75
CA GLN A 53 17.86 -4.59 -2.37
C GLN A 53 17.42 -3.14 -2.13
N ARG A 54 17.76 -2.22 -3.05
CA ARG A 54 17.32 -0.82 -2.95
C ARG A 54 15.80 -0.70 -3.03
N ARG A 55 15.14 -1.47 -3.89
CA ARG A 55 13.66 -1.50 -3.99
C ARG A 55 13.04 -2.00 -2.70
N LYS A 56 13.55 -3.09 -2.13
CA LYS A 56 13.08 -3.64 -0.85
C LYS A 56 13.26 -2.65 0.30
N LEU A 57 14.42 -1.98 0.37
CA LEU A 57 14.67 -0.95 1.38
C LEU A 57 13.76 0.27 1.20
N ALA A 58 13.50 0.67 -0.05
CA ALA A 58 12.58 1.77 -0.32
C ALA A 58 11.13 1.44 0.08
N SER A 59 10.68 0.19 -0.13
CA SER A 59 9.35 -0.22 0.33
C SER A 59 9.28 -0.28 1.85
N THR A 60 10.27 -0.88 2.52
CA THR A 60 10.26 -0.95 3.99
C THR A 60 10.34 0.43 4.64
N LEU A 61 11.11 1.37 4.08
CA LEU A 61 11.13 2.75 4.57
C LEU A 61 9.78 3.44 4.42
N ARG A 62 9.06 3.22 3.31
CA ARG A 62 7.71 3.77 3.13
C ARG A 62 6.74 3.19 4.16
N ASP A 63 6.80 1.90 4.40
CA ASP A 63 5.92 1.23 5.37
C ASP A 63 6.19 1.76 6.79
N VAL A 64 7.47 1.90 7.18
CA VAL A 64 7.85 2.48 8.48
C VAL A 64 7.43 3.94 8.59
N GLN A 65 7.60 4.74 7.54
CA GLN A 65 7.15 6.14 7.54
C GLN A 65 5.62 6.24 7.68
N ALA A 66 4.87 5.37 7.00
CA ALA A 66 3.42 5.30 7.13
C ALA A 66 3.02 4.95 8.57
N GLN A 67 3.67 3.95 9.18
CA GLN A 67 3.42 3.56 10.57
C GLN A 67 3.74 4.70 11.56
N GLN A 68 4.84 5.43 11.36
CA GLN A 68 5.18 6.57 12.21
C GLN A 68 4.16 7.71 12.09
N LEU A 69 3.65 7.96 10.88
CA LEU A 69 2.60 8.96 10.68
C LEU A 69 1.30 8.54 11.39
N VAL A 70 0.89 7.27 11.25
CA VAL A 70 -0.28 6.73 11.97
C VAL A 70 -0.11 6.89 13.48
N SER A 71 1.04 6.43 14.02
CA SER A 71 1.31 6.50 15.46
C SER A 71 1.34 7.94 16.01
N ARG A 72 1.85 8.90 15.23
CA ARG A 72 1.80 10.33 15.59
C ARG A 72 0.37 10.86 15.61
N VAL A 73 -0.44 10.49 14.63
CA VAL A 73 -1.85 10.91 14.56
C VAL A 73 -2.62 10.29 15.72
N GLU A 74 -2.45 9.01 16.02
CA GLU A 74 -3.05 8.33 17.16
C GLU A 74 -2.67 8.99 18.49
N SER A 75 -1.37 9.26 18.69
CA SER A 75 -0.89 9.91 19.91
C SER A 75 -1.48 11.31 20.07
N GLN A 76 -1.60 12.06 18.96
CA GLN A 76 -2.22 13.38 18.98
C GLN A 76 -3.71 13.31 19.34
N ILE A 77 -4.44 12.37 18.76
CA ILE A 77 -5.86 12.16 19.04
C ILE A 77 -6.05 11.77 20.52
N LEU A 78 -5.29 10.80 21.01
CA LEU A 78 -5.36 10.36 22.41
C LEU A 78 -5.06 11.50 23.38
N HIS A 79 -4.03 12.30 23.10
CA HIS A 79 -3.69 13.45 23.93
C HIS A 79 -4.81 14.51 23.92
N GLU A 80 -5.43 14.76 22.76
CA GLU A 80 -6.55 15.70 22.63
C GLU A 80 -7.78 15.23 23.43
N PHE A 81 -8.03 13.91 23.50
CA PHE A 81 -9.05 13.33 24.36
C PHE A 81 -8.70 13.44 25.86
N ILE A 82 -7.46 13.13 26.25
CA ILE A 82 -7.03 13.16 27.66
C ILE A 82 -7.03 14.59 28.24
N VAL A 83 -6.64 15.58 27.43
CA VAL A 83 -6.58 16.98 27.88
C VAL A 83 -7.96 17.64 27.91
N SER A 84 -8.90 17.16 27.09
CA SER A 84 -10.25 17.73 27.04
C SER A 84 -11.08 17.22 28.22
N GLN A 85 -11.39 18.11 29.17
CA GLN A 85 -12.27 17.81 30.31
C GLN A 85 -13.73 17.49 29.91
N ASP A 86 -14.11 17.76 28.66
CA ASP A 86 -15.43 17.43 28.10
C ASP A 86 -15.25 16.55 26.85
N PRO A 87 -15.51 15.24 26.95
CA PRO A 87 -15.33 14.30 25.83
C PRO A 87 -16.26 14.61 24.66
N GLN A 88 -17.44 15.22 24.90
CA GLN A 88 -18.34 15.59 23.80
C GLN A 88 -17.77 16.75 22.97
N ARG A 89 -17.07 17.67 23.63
CA ARG A 89 -16.37 18.77 22.97
C ARG A 89 -15.16 18.28 22.18
N ALA A 90 -14.39 17.33 22.73
CA ALA A 90 -13.28 16.70 22.03
C ALA A 90 -13.73 16.02 20.73
N ILE A 91 -14.84 15.27 20.76
CA ILE A 91 -15.43 14.66 19.56
C ILE A 91 -15.87 15.73 18.56
N ALA A 92 -16.44 16.85 19.03
CA ALA A 92 -16.85 17.95 18.16
C ALA A 92 -15.67 18.55 17.39
N ASP A 93 -14.57 18.79 18.10
CA ASP A 93 -13.34 19.37 17.55
C ASP A 93 -12.62 18.38 16.63
N LEU A 94 -12.65 17.09 16.97
CA LEU A 94 -12.16 16.01 16.12
C LEU A 94 -12.95 15.94 14.80
N LEU A 95 -14.29 15.90 14.87
CA LEU A 95 -15.16 15.95 13.68
C LEU A 95 -14.91 17.21 12.86
N ARG A 96 -14.61 18.34 13.50
CA ARG A 96 -14.26 19.59 12.80
C ARG A 96 -12.96 19.49 12.02
N ARG A 97 -11.98 18.76 12.55
CA ARG A 97 -10.68 18.58 11.93
C ARG A 97 -10.72 17.57 10.78
N PHE A 98 -11.50 16.50 10.93
CA PHE A 98 -11.68 15.49 9.88
C PHE A 98 -12.64 15.92 8.77
N VAL A 99 -13.62 16.78 9.07
CA VAL A 99 -14.59 17.30 8.09
C VAL A 99 -14.48 18.83 8.03
N PRO A 100 -13.44 19.38 7.38
CA PRO A 100 -13.27 20.83 7.26
C PRO A 100 -14.41 21.45 6.43
N ASN A 101 -14.78 20.80 5.31
CA ASN A 101 -15.83 21.27 4.40
C ASN A 101 -17.14 20.49 4.56
N LYS A 102 -18.16 21.11 5.18
CA LYS A 102 -19.48 20.49 5.38
C LYS A 102 -20.31 20.33 4.09
N ALA A 103 -19.90 21.02 3.01
CA ALA A 103 -20.59 20.94 1.73
C ALA A 103 -20.23 19.67 0.96
N GLU A 104 -19.01 19.17 1.13
CA GLU A 104 -18.47 18.03 0.38
C GLU A 104 -18.40 16.77 1.23
N ASP A 105 -18.23 16.90 2.54
CA ASP A 105 -18.01 15.77 3.44
C ASP A 105 -18.97 15.80 4.63
N PHE A 106 -19.16 14.62 5.25
CA PHE A 106 -19.88 14.50 6.51
C PHE A 106 -19.26 13.43 7.40
N ALA A 107 -19.49 13.55 8.71
CA ALA A 107 -19.18 12.53 9.70
C ALA A 107 -20.24 12.56 10.80
N ALA A 108 -20.58 11.39 11.33
CA ALA A 108 -21.54 11.26 12.41
C ALA A 108 -21.08 10.19 13.41
N VAL A 109 -21.26 10.50 14.69
CA VAL A 109 -21.07 9.58 15.81
C VAL A 109 -22.44 9.03 16.18
N LEU A 110 -22.54 7.71 16.15
CA LEU A 110 -23.77 6.96 16.32
C LEU A 110 -23.67 6.08 17.56
N GLU A 111 -24.67 6.14 18.41
CA GLU A 111 -24.88 5.23 19.53
C GLU A 111 -25.88 4.14 19.11
N VAL A 112 -25.55 2.88 19.37
CA VAL A 112 -26.42 1.74 19.05
C VAL A 112 -27.23 1.38 20.30
N GLN A 113 -28.51 1.72 20.34
CA GLN A 113 -29.42 1.34 21.43
C GLN A 113 -30.48 0.34 20.94
N GLU A 114 -30.41 -0.91 21.40
CA GLU A 114 -31.47 -1.94 21.27
C GLU A 114 -32.23 -2.01 19.91
N LYS A 115 -31.51 -1.78 18.79
CA LYS A 115 -31.96 -1.76 17.36
C LYS A 115 -32.18 -0.39 16.72
N ARG A 116 -32.13 0.71 17.47
CA ARG A 116 -32.14 2.08 16.92
C ARG A 116 -30.76 2.70 17.00
N LEU A 117 -30.44 3.51 16.00
CA LEU A 117 -29.23 4.32 15.99
C LEU A 117 -29.62 5.71 16.44
N ARG A 118 -28.94 6.18 17.49
CA ARG A 118 -29.06 7.56 17.94
C ARG A 118 -27.83 8.30 17.46
N VAL A 119 -28.03 9.36 16.69
CA VAL A 119 -26.94 10.28 16.35
C VAL A 119 -26.58 11.08 17.59
N LEU A 120 -25.39 10.87 18.15
CA LEU A 120 -24.88 11.68 19.26
C LEU A 120 -24.39 13.02 18.75
N GLN A 121 -23.63 13.00 17.65
CA GLN A 121 -23.08 14.20 17.04
C GLN A 121 -22.94 13.99 15.54
N ALA A 122 -23.21 15.04 14.76
CA ALA A 122 -23.03 14.99 13.32
C ALA A 122 -22.52 16.31 12.78
N ARG A 123 -21.74 16.23 11.71
CA ARG A 123 -21.21 17.37 10.97
C ARG A 123 -21.38 17.11 9.48
N GLY A 124 -21.95 18.08 8.76
CA GLY A 124 -22.19 17.96 7.31
C GLY A 124 -23.44 17.15 6.91
N LEU A 125 -24.08 16.45 7.87
CA LEU A 125 -25.29 15.67 7.66
C LEU A 125 -26.55 16.53 7.86
N SER A 126 -27.52 16.45 6.96
CA SER A 126 -28.82 17.13 7.11
C SER A 126 -29.64 16.54 8.27
N SER A 127 -30.52 17.35 8.88
CA SER A 127 -31.39 16.91 9.98
C SER A 127 -32.32 15.75 9.58
N ILE A 128 -32.74 15.70 8.32
CA ILE A 128 -33.57 14.62 7.76
C ILE A 128 -32.78 13.30 7.74
N SER A 129 -31.54 13.33 7.26
CA SER A 129 -30.65 12.16 7.27
C SER A 129 -30.31 11.73 8.69
N GLN A 130 -30.13 12.67 9.62
CA GLN A 130 -29.86 12.36 11.04
C GLN A 130 -31.01 11.58 11.69
N ALA A 131 -32.26 11.96 11.40
CA ALA A 131 -33.43 11.31 11.98
C ALA A 131 -33.73 9.93 11.38
N ASN A 132 -33.35 9.71 10.11
CA ASN A 132 -33.71 8.50 9.37
C ASN A 132 -32.58 7.47 9.26
N LEU A 133 -31.41 7.75 9.84
CA LEU A 133 -30.21 6.95 9.63
C LEU A 133 -30.40 5.49 10.08
N ARG A 134 -30.18 4.56 9.15
CA ARG A 134 -30.21 3.11 9.40
C ARG A 134 -28.88 2.51 8.99
N LEU A 135 -28.40 1.54 9.74
CA LEU A 135 -27.13 0.87 9.46
C LEU A 135 -27.40 -0.60 9.23
N ASP A 136 -26.95 -1.09 8.09
CA ASP A 136 -27.13 -2.48 7.69
C ASP A 136 -26.60 -3.44 8.74
N ARG A 137 -27.27 -4.58 8.84
CA ARG A 137 -26.81 -5.67 9.72
C ARG A 137 -25.42 -6.16 9.32
N SER A 138 -25.12 -6.22 8.02
CA SER A 138 -23.82 -6.63 7.49
C SER A 138 -22.71 -5.66 7.91
N LEU A 139 -22.90 -4.35 7.69
CA LEU A 139 -21.94 -3.32 8.09
C LEU A 139 -21.75 -3.27 9.60
N ARG A 140 -22.82 -3.46 10.38
CA ARG A 140 -22.74 -3.53 11.84
C ARG A 140 -21.91 -4.72 12.29
N GLN A 141 -22.18 -5.91 11.73
CA GLN A 141 -21.48 -7.13 12.11
C GLN A 141 -20.01 -7.05 11.73
N GLN A 142 -19.70 -6.48 10.56
CA GLN A 142 -18.32 -6.25 10.13
C GLN A 142 -17.62 -5.28 11.08
N ALA A 143 -18.23 -4.13 11.40
CA ALA A 143 -17.65 -3.16 12.32
C ALA A 143 -17.44 -3.75 13.73
N GLN A 144 -18.35 -4.63 14.21
CA GLN A 144 -18.18 -5.32 15.49
C GLN A 144 -17.06 -6.36 15.48
N THR A 145 -16.83 -7.03 14.35
CA THR A 145 -15.83 -8.11 14.25
C THR A 145 -14.43 -7.55 13.97
N GLU A 146 -14.34 -6.54 13.10
CA GLU A 146 -13.08 -5.99 12.59
C GLU A 146 -12.72 -4.64 13.24
N GLY A 147 -13.62 -4.08 14.06
CA GLY A 147 -13.49 -2.73 14.66
C GLY A 147 -13.89 -1.60 13.69
N ALA A 148 -13.83 -1.84 12.38
CA ALA A 148 -14.28 -0.90 11.35
C ALA A 148 -14.90 -1.63 10.16
N ALA A 149 -15.82 -0.97 9.47
CA ALA A 149 -16.39 -1.41 8.20
C ALA A 149 -16.31 -0.25 7.20
N VAL A 150 -15.98 -0.57 5.95
CA VAL A 150 -15.85 0.42 4.87
C VAL A 150 -16.76 0.02 3.72
N ALA A 151 -17.61 0.96 3.29
CA ALA A 151 -18.49 0.80 2.13
C ALA A 151 -18.11 1.80 1.04
N GLU A 152 -17.83 1.31 -0.17
CA GLU A 152 -17.42 2.15 -1.31
C GLU A 152 -18.09 1.67 -2.61
N GLY A 153 -18.26 2.59 -3.56
CA GLY A 153 -18.71 2.29 -4.92
C GLY A 153 -20.07 1.59 -4.99
N ALA A 154 -20.15 0.49 -5.76
CA ALA A 154 -21.39 -0.26 -5.92
C ALA A 154 -21.91 -0.88 -4.61
N GLY A 155 -21.00 -1.23 -3.68
CA GLY A 155 -21.36 -1.77 -2.38
C GLY A 155 -22.09 -0.74 -1.51
N LEU A 156 -21.77 0.55 -1.66
CA LEU A 156 -22.43 1.64 -0.94
C LEU A 156 -23.89 1.82 -1.39
N LEU A 157 -24.17 1.73 -2.69
CA LEU A 157 -25.51 1.96 -3.25
C LEU A 157 -26.55 0.95 -2.74
N CYS A 158 -26.10 -0.25 -2.37
CA CYS A 158 -26.95 -1.34 -1.88
C CYS A 158 -27.18 -1.29 -0.36
N THR A 159 -26.64 -0.28 0.35
CA THR A 159 -26.77 -0.18 1.81
C THR A 159 -28.06 0.51 2.23
N GLU A 160 -28.69 0.03 3.31
CA GLU A 160 -29.79 0.76 3.98
C GLU A 160 -29.32 2.13 4.47
N LEU A 161 -28.03 2.26 4.78
CA LEU A 161 -27.43 3.54 5.15
C LEU A 161 -27.52 4.54 4.01
N TRP A 162 -27.07 4.17 2.81
CA TRP A 162 -27.24 5.01 1.63
C TRP A 162 -28.70 5.35 1.34
N ALA A 163 -29.60 4.36 1.46
CA ALA A 163 -31.03 4.57 1.27
C ALA A 163 -31.63 5.56 2.28
N SER A 164 -31.10 5.61 3.50
CA SER A 164 -31.53 6.54 4.55
C SER A 164 -31.05 7.99 4.38
N LEU A 165 -30.02 8.21 3.56
CA LEU A 165 -29.50 9.56 3.29
C LEU A 165 -30.42 10.33 2.34
N GLY A 166 -30.61 11.62 2.62
CA GLY A 166 -31.28 12.56 1.72
C GLY A 166 -30.47 12.80 0.44
N HIS A 167 -31.14 13.26 -0.63
CA HIS A 167 -30.51 13.45 -1.95
C HIS A 167 -29.28 14.35 -1.93
N ALA A 168 -29.33 15.45 -1.16
CA ALA A 168 -28.21 16.38 -1.01
C ALA A 168 -27.00 15.76 -0.28
N ASP A 169 -27.23 14.84 0.65
CA ASP A 169 -26.14 14.16 1.38
C ASP A 169 -25.56 13.01 0.55
N ARG A 170 -26.37 12.32 -0.27
CA ARG A 170 -25.90 11.26 -1.17
C ARG A 170 -24.84 11.75 -2.17
N GLN A 171 -24.98 12.97 -2.68
CA GLN A 171 -24.03 13.54 -3.64
C GLN A 171 -22.64 13.77 -3.04
N LYS A 172 -22.53 13.82 -1.70
CA LYS A 172 -21.28 14.01 -0.97
C LYS A 172 -20.51 12.71 -0.73
N VAL A 173 -21.19 11.57 -0.79
CA VAL A 173 -20.62 10.32 -0.26
C VAL A 173 -19.92 9.53 -1.36
N CYS A 174 -18.59 9.60 -1.38
CA CYS A 174 -17.76 8.72 -2.22
C CYS A 174 -17.38 7.41 -1.50
N ARG A 175 -17.14 7.51 -0.19
CA ARG A 175 -16.70 6.40 0.68
C ARG A 175 -17.30 6.58 2.06
N LEU A 176 -17.70 5.49 2.70
CA LEU A 176 -18.32 5.52 4.02
C LEU A 176 -17.54 4.62 4.98
N PHE A 177 -17.08 5.23 6.08
CA PHE A 177 -16.36 4.54 7.14
C PHE A 177 -17.27 4.43 8.36
N VAL A 178 -17.47 3.22 8.85
CA VAL A 178 -18.17 2.93 10.10
C VAL A 178 -17.15 2.34 11.06
N VAL A 179 -16.92 3.00 12.18
CA VAL A 179 -16.04 2.49 13.23
C VAL A 179 -16.90 2.09 14.41
N ALA A 180 -16.77 0.85 14.88
CA ALA A 180 -17.44 0.41 16.09
C ALA A 180 -16.60 0.82 17.29
N ALA A 181 -17.18 1.60 18.20
CA ALA A 181 -16.65 1.75 19.54
C ALA A 181 -17.23 0.63 20.43
N PRO A 182 -16.44 0.00 21.31
CA PRO A 182 -16.96 -0.96 22.26
C PRO A 182 -18.00 -0.28 23.16
N SER A 183 -19.22 -0.79 23.13
CA SER A 183 -20.29 -0.40 24.04
C SER A 183 -20.12 -1.18 25.33
N ASP A 184 -19.12 -0.84 26.13
CA ASP A 184 -19.10 -1.28 27.52
C ASP A 184 -20.07 -0.39 28.31
N SER A 185 -21.31 -0.84 28.38
CA SER A 185 -22.35 -0.22 29.17
C SER A 185 -22.23 -0.66 30.63
N ALA A 186 -21.74 0.24 31.50
CA ALA A 186 -22.28 0.53 32.85
C ALA A 186 -21.21 1.16 33.76
N GLY A 187 -21.41 2.44 34.07
CA GLY A 187 -20.98 3.03 35.34
C GLY A 187 -19.49 3.23 35.52
N THR A 188 -19.08 4.50 35.43
CA THR A 188 -17.77 5.01 35.89
C THR A 188 -16.60 4.47 35.07
N LEU A 189 -15.86 5.38 34.43
CA LEU A 189 -14.44 5.63 34.69
C LEU A 189 -13.89 6.53 33.57
N PHE A 190 -13.83 7.82 33.93
CA PHE A 190 -12.95 8.90 33.47
C PHE A 190 -12.97 9.35 32.01
#